data_AF-A0AAU8CAG3-F1
#
_entry.id   AF-A0AAU8CAG3-F1
#
_cell.length_a   1.000
_cell.length_b   1.000
_cell.length_c   1.000
_cell.angle_alpha   90.00
_cell.angle_beta   90.00
_cell.angle_gamma   90.00
#
_symmetry.space_group_name_H-M   'P 1'
#
loop_
_entity.id
_entity.type
_entity.pdbx_description
1 polymer ?
#
loop_
_entity_poly.entity_id
_entity_poly.type
_entity_poly.pdbx_seq_one_letter_code
_entity_poly.pdbx_strand_id
1 'polypeptide(L)' 'MERRRLNTLVGLAMVGVGALQTGVYALQSEWTPAALGVLYAVVGVAYLWVHVYTAGQ' A
#
# COMPACT_ATOMS: atom_id res chain seq x y z
N MET A 1 -18.24 -10.74 -9.18
CA MET A 1 -16.83 -10.84 -9.59
C MET A 1 -16.07 -9.50 -9.46
N GLU A 2 -16.67 -8.33 -9.75
CA GLU A 2 -15.97 -7.03 -9.74
C GLU A 2 -15.47 -6.52 -8.38
N ARG A 3 -16.22 -6.70 -7.29
CA ARG A 3 -15.85 -6.17 -5.97
C ARG A 3 -14.50 -6.68 -5.44
N ARG A 4 -14.19 -7.95 -5.71
CA ARG A 4 -12.91 -8.55 -5.28
C ARG A 4 -11.73 -7.95 -6.04
N ARG A 5 -11.89 -7.76 -7.35
CA ARG A 5 -10.90 -7.09 -8.22
C ARG A 5 -10.68 -5.62 -7.84
N LEU A 6 -11.77 -4.89 -7.55
CA LEU A 6 -11.71 -3.51 -7.11
C LEU A 6 -10.96 -3.37 -5.78
N ASN A 7 -11.25 -4.22 -4.79
CA ASN A 7 -10.53 -4.17 -3.51
C ASN A 7 -9.04 -4.53 -3.67
N THR A 8 -8.70 -5.51 -4.53
CA THR A 8 -7.30 -5.79 -4.88
C THR A 8 -6.62 -4.59 -5.53
N LEU A 9 -7.28 -3.90 -6.47
CA LEU A 9 -6.75 -2.71 -7.13
C LEU A 9 -6.56 -1.54 -6.16
N VAL A 10 -7.50 -1.33 -5.23
CA VAL A 10 -7.40 -0.31 -4.19
C VAL A 10 -6.21 -0.60 -3.26
N GLY A 11 -6.05 -1.85 -2.82
CA GLY A 11 -4.90 -2.22 -2.01
C GLY A 11 -3.58 -2.07 -2.76
N LEU A 12 -3.53 -2.43 -4.04
CA LEU A 12 -2.35 -2.25 -4.90
C LEU A 12 -2.02 -0.76 -5.07
N ALA A 13 -3.03 0.08 -5.26
CA ALA A 13 -2.87 1.52 -5.33
C ALA A 13 -2.33 2.09 -4.01
N MET A 14 -2.84 1.65 -2.85
CA MET A 14 -2.32 2.07 -1.54
C MET A 14 -0.84 1.71 -1.36
N VAL A 15 -0.45 0.49 -1.71
CA VAL A 15 0.97 0.07 -1.66
C VAL A 15 1.81 0.90 -2.60
N GLY A 16 1.35 1.12 -3.83
CA GLY A 16 2.06 1.91 -4.84
C GLY A 16 2.26 3.35 -4.41
N VAL A 17 1.22 4.00 -3.87
CA VAL A 17 1.31 5.37 -3.37
C VAL A 17 2.28 5.46 -2.18
N GLY A 18 2.20 4.54 -1.22
CA GLY A 18 3.11 4.51 -0.07
C GLY A 18 4.56 4.26 -0.46
N ALA A 19 4.82 3.36 -1.40
CA ALA A 19 6.16 3.08 -1.92
C ALA A 19 6.72 4.27 -2.70
N LEU A 20 5.89 4.92 -3.52
CA LEU A 20 6.29 6.09 -4.30
C LEU A 20 6.59 7.28 -3.38
N GLN A 21 5.73 7.52 -2.39
CA GLN A 21 5.96 8.51 -1.33
C GLN A 21 7.28 8.22 -0.61
N THR A 22 7.49 6.99 -0.15
CA THR A 22 8.74 6.59 0.53
C THR A 22 9.96 6.86 -0.34
N GLY A 23 9.95 6.45 -1.61
CA GLY A 23 11.08 6.64 -2.51
C GLY A 23 11.38 8.12 -2.80
N VAL A 24 10.35 8.90 -3.09
CA VAL A 24 10.48 10.34 -3.40
C VAL A 24 11.00 11.12 -2.20
N TYR A 25 10.50 10.83 -0.99
CA TYR A 25 10.92 11.56 0.21
C TYR A 25 12.23 11.03 0.81
N ALA A 26 12.55 9.75 0.63
CA ALA A 26 13.87 9.21 0.97
C ALA A 26 14.97 9.84 0.12
N LEU A 27 14.72 10.07 -1.18
CA LEU A 27 15.64 10.79 -2.07
C LEU A 27 15.84 12.26 -1.65
N GLN A 28 14.82 12.87 -1.04
CA GLN A 28 14.89 14.24 -0.51
C GLN A 28 15.49 14.31 0.91
N SER A 29 15.95 13.18 1.48
CA SER A 29 16.39 13.08 2.89
C SER A 29 15.35 13.55 3.91
N GLU A 30 14.07 13.52 3.54
CA GLU A 30 12.96 13.87 4.42
C GLU A 30 12.42 12.62 5.10
N TRP A 31 13.01 12.29 6.25
CA TRP A 31 12.73 11.06 6.99
C TRP A 31 11.29 10.96 7.50
N THR A 32 10.67 12.08 7.87
CA THR A 32 9.29 12.11 8.37
C THR A 32 8.27 11.66 7.32
N PRO A 33 8.19 12.29 6.13
CA PRO A 33 7.26 11.83 5.09
C PRO A 33 7.66 10.48 4.49
N ALA A 34 8.95 10.11 4.49
CA ALA A 34 9.38 8.77 4.08
C ALA A 34 8.85 7.69 5.05
N ALA A 35 8.96 7.89 6.37
CA ALA A 35 8.44 6.96 7.37
C ALA A 35 6.90 6.83 7.30
N LEU A 36 6.19 7.93 7.04
CA LEU A 36 4.75 7.91 6.79
C LEU A 36 4.40 7.13 5.52
N GLY A 37 5.19 7.28 4.46
CA GLY A 37 5.06 6.49 3.24
C GLY A 37 5.23 4.99 3.48
N VAL A 38 6.21 4.61 4.31
CA VAL A 38 6.43 3.19 4.69
C VAL A 38 5.24 2.65 5.46
N LEU A 39 4.76 3.39 6.47
CA LEU A 39 3.57 3.01 7.24
C LEU A 39 2.35 2.83 6.32
N TYR A 40 2.17 3.74 5.36
CA TYR A 40 1.08 3.66 4.40
C TYR A 40 1.20 2.44 3.47
N ALA A 41 2.41 2.15 2.98
CA ALA A 41 2.68 0.96 2.18
C ALA A 41 2.38 -0.32 2.97
N VAL A 42 2.77 -0.37 4.26
CA VAL A 42 2.48 -1.51 5.15
C VAL A 42 0.98 -1.70 5.34
N VAL A 43 0.20 -0.62 5.51
CA VAL A 43 -1.27 -0.69 5.59
C VAL A 43 -1.85 -1.21 4.27
N GLY A 44 -1.35 -0.74 3.13
CA GLY A 44 -1.75 -1.26 1.82
C GLY A 44 -1.46 -2.75 1.65
N VAL A 45 -0.30 -3.23 2.12
CA VAL A 45 0.07 -4.65 2.10
C VAL A 45 -0.84 -5.46 3.00
N ALA A 46 -1.13 -4.98 4.22
CA ALA A 46 -2.05 -5.64 5.13
C ALA A 46 -3.48 -5.70 4.56
N TYR A 47 -3.94 -4.62 3.92
CA TYR A 47 -5.25 -4.58 3.26
C TYR A 47 -5.35 -5.56 2.08
N LEU A 48 -4.29 -5.63 1.26
CA LEU A 48 -4.14 -6.62 0.20
C LEU A 48 -4.09 -8.03 0.78
N TRP A 49 -3.36 -8.26 1.85
CA TRP A 49 -3.25 -9.55 2.50
C TRP A 49 -4.61 -10.04 2.98
N VAL A 50 -5.37 -9.20 3.68
CA VAL A 50 -6.74 -9.54 4.09
C VAL A 50 -7.58 -9.87 2.85
N HIS A 51 -7.63 -9.02 1.83
CA HIS A 51 -8.49 -9.26 0.67
C HIS A 51 -8.04 -10.40 -0.26
N VAL A 52 -6.75 -10.72 -0.31
CA VAL A 52 -6.19 -11.77 -1.16
C VAL A 52 -6.24 -13.12 -0.44
N TYR A 53 -5.80 -13.19 0.83
CA TYR A 53 -5.80 -14.44 1.60
C TYR A 53 -7.17 -14.79 2.19
N THR A 54 -7.91 -13.85 2.79
CA THR A 54 -9.18 -14.21 3.44
C THR A 54 -10.31 -14.47 2.45
N ALA A 55 -10.27 -13.89 1.26
CA ALA A 55 -11.23 -14.23 0.21
C ALA A 55 -10.86 -15.53 -0.54
N GLY A 56 -9.70 -16.12 -0.24
CA GLY A 56 -9.24 -17.40 -0.77
C GLY A 56 -9.63 -18.62 0.07
N GLN A 57 -10.15 -18.41 1.29
CA GLN A 57 -10.88 -19.41 2.09
C GLN A 57 -12.39 -19.30 1.83
#